data_AF-A0A173YGF0-F1
#
_entry.id   AF-A0A173YGF0-F1
#
_cell.length_a   1.000
_cell.length_b   1.000
_cell.length_c   1.000
_cell.angle_alpha   90.00
_cell.angle_beta   90.00
_cell.angle_gamma   90.00
#
_symmetry.space_group_name_H-M   'P 1'
#
loop_
_entity.id
_entity.type
_entity.pdbx_description
1 polymer ?
#
loop_
_entity_poly.entity_id
_entity_poly.type
_entity_poly.pdbx_seq_one_letter_code
_entity_poly.pdbx_strand_id
1 'polypeptide(L)'
;MTDPIGNCILAGVNGAGKSTLYEALNELKGMPRINTDEIVKERVKIRINKGGHGISEEDIERRYVETFKNLKDVLKYCDLAAFYDNTKNFHRFAIFRNGEIARISTILPTWFKEKELVCSTNLSVSVSNKLL
;
A
#
# COMPACT_ATOMS: atom_id res chain seq x y z
N MET A 1 -13.90 -6.09 -21.81
CA MET A 1 -13.24 -7.27 -21.22
C MET A 1 -12.21 -6.72 -20.23
N THR A 2 -12.43 -6.87 -18.93
CA THR A 2 -11.43 -6.48 -17.93
C THR A 2 -10.32 -7.50 -17.97
N ASP A 3 -9.07 -7.07 -18.17
CA ASP A 3 -7.92 -7.97 -18.11
C ASP A 3 -7.96 -8.74 -16.78
N PRO A 4 -7.79 -10.08 -16.78
CA PRO A 4 -7.77 -10.82 -15.53
C PRO A 4 -6.66 -10.30 -14.64
N ILE A 5 -6.99 -9.92 -13.41
CA ILE A 5 -6.01 -9.56 -12.39
C ILE A 5 -5.14 -10.80 -12.19
N GLY A 6 -3.87 -10.73 -12.60
CA GLY A 6 -2.92 -11.82 -12.43
C GLY A 6 -2.58 -12.03 -10.95
N ASN A 7 -1.46 -11.47 -10.51
CA ASN A 7 -1.05 -11.54 -9.11
C ASN A 7 -1.44 -10.24 -8.38
N CYS A 8 -2.10 -10.35 -7.23
CA CYS A 8 -2.42 -9.21 -6.37
C CYS A 8 -1.62 -9.28 -5.06
N ILE A 9 -0.90 -8.20 -4.74
CA ILE A 9 -0.19 -8.05 -3.47
C ILE A 9 -0.88 -6.94 -2.67
N LEU A 10 -1.42 -7.29 -1.51
CA LEU A 10 -1.90 -6.32 -0.54
C LEU A 10 -0.77 -6.02 0.45
N ALA A 11 -0.21 -4.81 0.37
CA ALA A 11 0.92 -4.37 1.19
C ALA A 11 0.55 -3.22 2.13
N GLY A 12 1.28 -3.11 3.25
CA GLY A 12 1.03 -2.16 4.32
C GLY A 12 1.60 -2.66 5.65
N VAL A 13 1.83 -1.76 6.60
CA VAL A 13 2.35 -2.11 7.94
C VAL A 13 1.35 -3.00 8.72
N ASN A 14 1.79 -3.58 9.83
CA ASN A 14 0.89 -4.30 10.72
C ASN A 14 -0.18 -3.35 11.26
N GLY A 15 -1.45 -3.79 11.24
CA GLY A 15 -2.58 -2.95 11.63
C GLY A 15 -3.08 -1.99 10.54
N ALA A 16 -2.41 -1.86 9.39
CA ALA A 16 -2.86 -0.99 8.30
C ALA A 16 -4.15 -1.43 7.58
N GLY A 17 -4.79 -2.51 8.02
CA GLY A 17 -6.07 -2.97 7.46
C GLY A 17 -5.98 -3.84 6.21
N LYS A 18 -4.81 -4.43 5.87
CA LYS A 18 -4.64 -5.31 4.69
C LYS A 18 -5.67 -6.45 4.63
N SER A 19 -5.82 -7.21 5.72
CA SER A 19 -6.79 -8.31 5.79
C SER A 19 -8.23 -7.80 5.70
N THR A 20 -8.53 -6.66 6.34
CA THR A 20 -9.85 -6.04 6.25
C THR A 20 -10.16 -5.58 4.82
N LEU A 21 -9.17 -5.05 4.11
CA LEU A 21 -9.30 -4.64 2.71
C LEU A 21 -9.56 -5.86 1.81
N TYR A 22 -8.85 -6.97 2.03
CA TYR A 22 -9.11 -8.23 1.33
C TYR A 22 -10.57 -8.69 1.49
N GLU A 23 -11.09 -8.70 2.73
CA GLU A 23 -12.47 -9.11 3.01
C GLU A 23 -13.51 -8.12 2.44
N ALA A 24 -13.16 -6.83 2.34
CA ALA A 24 -14.02 -5.80 1.80
C ALA A 24 -14.09 -5.83 0.25
N LEU A 25 -13.04 -6.30 -0.43
CA LEU A 25 -12.96 -6.34 -1.88
C LEU A 25 -13.47 -7.68 -2.42
N ASN A 26 -14.74 -7.71 -2.84
CA ASN A 26 -15.36 -8.91 -3.42
C ASN A 26 -14.61 -9.47 -4.64
N GLU A 27 -13.94 -8.60 -5.42
CA GLU A 27 -13.12 -8.98 -6.57
C GLU A 27 -11.94 -9.90 -6.19
N LEU A 28 -11.44 -9.80 -4.96
CA LEU A 28 -10.31 -10.60 -4.48
C LEU A 28 -10.72 -11.92 -3.85
N LYS A 29 -11.98 -12.10 -3.46
CA LYS A 29 -12.47 -13.28 -2.73
C LYS A 29 -12.38 -14.60 -3.52
N GLY A 30 -12.34 -14.51 -4.85
CA GLY A 30 -12.16 -15.68 -5.73
C GLY A 30 -10.70 -16.08 -5.94
N MET A 31 -9.74 -15.30 -5.46
CA MET A 31 -8.31 -15.55 -5.68
C MET A 31 -7.72 -16.37 -4.52
N PRO A 32 -6.84 -17.35 -4.79
CA PRO A 32 -6.09 -18.03 -3.74
C PRO A 32 -5.31 -17.02 -2.88
N ARG A 33 -5.61 -16.98 -1.58
CA ARG A 33 -4.97 -16.04 -0.64
C ARG A 33 -3.83 -16.73 0.12
N ILE A 34 -2.67 -16.10 0.07
CA ILE A 34 -1.52 -16.43 0.93
C ILE A 34 -1.25 -15.22 1.83
N ASN A 35 -1.31 -15.40 3.15
CA ASN A 35 -1.02 -14.33 4.10
C ASN A 35 0.32 -14.57 4.80
N THR A 36 1.32 -13.74 4.46
CA THR A 36 2.65 -13.80 5.09
C THR A 36 2.60 -13.57 6.60
N ASP A 37 1.68 -12.75 7.11
CA ASP A 37 1.58 -12.48 8.55
C ASP A 37 1.16 -13.73 9.33
N GLU A 38 0.31 -14.59 8.75
CA GLU A 38 -0.09 -15.87 9.35
C GLU A 38 1.08 -16.85 9.42
N ILE A 39 1.86 -16.95 8.34
CA ILE A 39 3.08 -17.77 8.27
C ILE A 39 4.14 -17.25 9.26
N VAL A 40 4.29 -15.93 9.37
CA VAL A 40 5.28 -15.28 10.24
C VAL A 40 4.86 -15.36 11.71
N LYS A 41 3.57 -15.27 12.05
CA LYS A 41 3.08 -15.43 13.43
C LYS A 41 3.52 -16.75 14.06
N GLU A 42 3.54 -17.83 13.28
CA GLU A 42 4.03 -19.13 13.74
C GLU A 42 5.52 -19.08 14.08
N ARG A 43 6.33 -18.38 13.27
CA ARG A 43 7.76 -18.14 13.54
C ARG A 43 8.00 -17.18 14.71
N VAL A 44 7.14 -16.18 14.88
CA VAL A 44 7.22 -15.21 15.98
C VAL A 44 6.86 -15.86 17.31
N LYS A 45 5.86 -16.75 17.36
CA LYS A 45 5.58 -17.57 18.56
C LYS A 45 6.82 -18.35 19.02
N ILE A 46 7.55 -18.94 18.07
CA ILE A 46 8.83 -19.61 18.35
C ILE A 46 9.88 -18.63 18.91
N ARG A 47 9.95 -17.40 18.38
CA ARG A 47 10.90 -16.37 18.81
C ARG A 47 10.59 -15.81 20.20
N ILE A 48 9.32 -15.60 20.52
CA ILE A 48 8.87 -15.15 21.85
C ILE A 48 9.15 -16.22 22.90
N ASN A 49 8.86 -17.50 22.58
CA ASN A 49 9.21 -18.64 23.44
C ASN A 49 10.73 -18.79 23.66
N LYS A 50 11.56 -18.16 22.80
CA LYS A 50 13.02 -18.09 22.93
C LYS A 50 13.53 -16.79 23.56
N GLY A 51 12.65 -15.97 24.15
CA GLY A 51 13.03 -14.75 24.89
C GLY A 51 13.17 -13.48 24.03
N GLY A 52 12.57 -13.42 22.85
CA GLY A 52 12.61 -12.22 22.01
C GLY A 52 11.87 -11.00 22.61
N HIS A 53 12.44 -9.81 22.43
CA HIS A 53 11.88 -8.51 22.84
C HIS A 53 11.17 -7.78 21.68
N GLY A 54 10.35 -6.77 22.01
CA GLY A 54 9.56 -5.96 21.07
C GLY A 54 10.39 -5.11 20.08
N ILE A 55 9.70 -4.42 19.18
CA ILE A 55 10.29 -3.46 18.24
C ILE A 55 10.30 -2.08 18.91
N SER A 56 11.42 -1.36 18.85
CA SER A 56 11.51 -0.01 19.43
C SER A 56 10.74 1.02 18.59
N GLU A 57 10.39 2.16 19.19
CA GLU A 57 9.68 3.24 18.48
C GLU A 57 10.54 3.83 17.35
N GLU A 58 11.85 3.93 17.55
CA GLU A 58 12.79 4.42 16.53
C GLU A 58 12.84 3.49 15.31
N ASP A 59 12.77 2.18 15.54
CA ASP A 59 12.70 1.18 14.47
C ASP A 59 11.37 1.27 13.69
N ILE A 60 10.27 1.59 14.37
CA ILE A 60 8.96 1.79 13.74
C ILE A 60 9.00 3.04 12.86
N GLU A 61 9.50 4.16 13.39
CA GLU A 61 9.58 5.43 12.67
C GLU A 61 10.51 5.32 11.45
N ARG A 62 11.70 4.72 11.62
CA ARG A 62 12.64 4.49 10.50
C ARG A 62 11.99 3.70 9.37
N ARG A 63 11.34 2.57 9.70
CA ARG A 63 10.67 1.71 8.71
C ARG A 63 9.50 2.41 8.02
N TYR A 64 8.80 3.28 8.74
CA TYR A 64 7.73 4.08 8.16
C TYR A 64 8.26 5.02 7.07
N VAL A 65 9.38 5.71 7.34
CA VAL A 65 10.04 6.57 6.33
C VAL A 65 10.57 5.74 5.15
N GLU A 66 11.24 4.61 5.42
CA GLU A 66 11.75 3.70 4.38
C GLU A 66 10.64 3.15 3.47
N THR A 67 9.43 2.95 4.01
CA THR A 67 8.28 2.45 3.23
C THR A 67 8.01 3.31 2.01
N PHE A 68 8.07 4.65 2.14
CA PHE A 68 7.81 5.56 1.02
C PHE A 68 8.92 5.54 -0.03
N LYS A 69 10.17 5.32 0.39
CA LYS A 69 11.29 5.13 -0.54
C LYS A 69 11.11 3.83 -1.33
N ASN A 70 10.88 2.73 -0.62
CA ASN A 70 10.68 1.41 -1.23
C ASN A 70 9.47 1.39 -2.16
N LEU A 71 8.41 2.11 -1.81
CA LEU A 71 7.22 2.25 -2.64
C LEU A 71 7.52 2.85 -4.02
N LYS A 72 8.35 3.90 -4.09
CA LYS A 72 8.75 4.51 -5.37
C LYS A 72 9.48 3.51 -6.28
N ASP A 73 10.27 2.61 -5.70
CA ASP A 73 10.97 1.58 -6.45
C ASP A 73 10.06 0.44 -6.86
N VAL A 74 9.17 -0.02 -5.98
CA VAL A 74 8.21 -1.10 -6.26
C VAL A 74 7.23 -0.72 -7.37
N LEU A 75 6.75 0.54 -7.39
CA LEU A 75 5.79 1.02 -8.39
C LEU A 75 6.24 0.81 -9.85
N LYS A 76 7.56 0.79 -10.11
CA LYS A 76 8.14 0.56 -11.43
C LYS A 76 7.90 -0.85 -11.97
N TYR A 77 7.63 -1.80 -11.08
CA TYR A 77 7.40 -3.21 -11.41
C TYR A 77 5.90 -3.58 -11.38
N CYS A 78 5.02 -2.63 -11.05
CA CYS A 78 3.60 -2.87 -10.98
C CYS A 78 2.91 -2.46 -12.28
N ASP A 79 2.23 -3.41 -12.92
CA ASP A 79 1.32 -3.11 -14.04
C ASP A 79 0.16 -2.22 -13.58
N LEU A 80 -0.34 -2.48 -12.36
CA LEU A 80 -1.39 -1.71 -11.70
C LEU A 80 -1.13 -1.64 -10.20
N ALA A 81 -1.18 -0.44 -9.62
CA ALA A 81 -1.14 -0.24 -8.17
C ALA A 81 -2.28 0.68 -7.74
N ALA A 82 -3.03 0.28 -6.70
CA ALA A 82 -4.13 1.05 -6.15
C ALA A 82 -3.83 1.42 -4.69
N PHE A 83 -4.06 2.70 -4.36
CA PHE A 83 -3.79 3.25 -3.05
C PHE A 83 -5.08 3.54 -2.31
N TYR A 84 -5.13 3.13 -1.06
CA TYR A 84 -6.29 3.27 -0.20
C TYR A 84 -5.90 4.02 1.08
N ASP A 85 -6.72 4.99 1.44
CA ASP A 85 -6.75 5.56 2.78
C ASP A 85 -7.81 4.83 3.58
N ASN A 86 -7.51 4.49 4.83
CA ASN A 86 -8.40 3.76 5.71
C ASN A 86 -8.74 4.56 6.99
N THR A 87 -8.45 5.86 7.00
CA THR A 87 -8.65 6.72 8.18
C THR A 87 -10.10 6.73 8.70
N LYS A 88 -11.10 6.68 7.81
CA LYS A 88 -12.52 6.56 8.18
C LYS A 88 -13.18 5.33 7.57
N ASN A 89 -12.95 5.13 6.28
CA ASN A 89 -13.37 4.01 5.47
C ASN A 89 -12.31 3.77 4.40
N PHE A 90 -12.31 2.61 3.75
CA PHE A 90 -11.43 2.39 2.60
C PHE A 90 -11.82 3.31 1.45
N HIS A 91 -11.03 4.37 1.27
CA HIS A 91 -11.15 5.33 0.18
C HIS A 91 -9.97 5.14 -0.77
N ARG A 92 -10.24 4.62 -1.97
CA ARG A 92 -9.22 4.55 -3.02
C ARG A 92 -8.94 5.95 -3.57
N PHE A 93 -7.77 6.49 -3.29
CA PHE A 93 -7.42 7.87 -3.66
C PHE A 93 -6.43 7.98 -4.82
N ALA A 94 -5.74 6.90 -5.20
CA ALA A 94 -4.87 6.91 -6.38
C ALA A 94 -4.81 5.55 -7.07
N ILE A 95 -4.58 5.58 -8.39
CA ILE A 95 -4.31 4.41 -9.23
C ILE A 95 -3.11 4.75 -10.11
N PHE A 96 -2.11 3.89 -10.06
CA PHE A 96 -0.95 3.91 -10.94
C PHE A 96 -1.04 2.76 -11.93
N ARG A 97 -0.63 3.00 -13.18
CA ARG A 97 -0.49 1.99 -14.23
C ARG A 97 0.90 2.11 -14.83
N ASN A 98 1.66 1.01 -14.87
CA ASN A 98 3.04 0.98 -15.33
C ASN A 98 3.93 2.06 -14.67
N GLY A 99 3.78 2.24 -13.36
CA GLY A 99 4.50 3.26 -12.58
C GLY A 99 4.03 4.71 -12.75
N GLU A 100 3.10 4.99 -13.66
CA GLU A 100 2.55 6.34 -13.89
C GLU A 100 1.15 6.52 -13.30
N ILE A 101 0.77 7.76 -12.99
CA ILE A 101 -0.57 8.03 -12.44
C ILE A 101 -1.63 7.91 -13.52
N ALA A 102 -2.53 6.95 -13.34
CA ALA A 102 -3.72 6.79 -14.16
C ALA A 102 -4.90 7.59 -13.60
N ARG A 103 -5.07 7.62 -12.26
CA ARG A 103 -6.13 8.38 -11.57
C ARG A 103 -5.67 8.85 -10.20
N ILE A 104 -6.13 10.03 -9.80
CA ILE A 104 -5.91 10.58 -8.46
C ILE A 104 -7.17 11.32 -7.99
N SER A 105 -7.52 11.18 -6.71
CA SER A 105 -8.62 11.89 -6.08
C SER A 105 -8.27 13.36 -5.89
N THR A 106 -9.28 14.24 -5.97
CA THR A 106 -9.14 15.65 -5.60
C THR A 106 -8.89 15.83 -4.09
N ILE A 107 -9.41 14.89 -3.29
CA ILE A 107 -9.23 14.85 -1.84
C ILE A 107 -8.14 13.83 -1.53
N LEU A 108 -6.93 14.32 -1.32
CA LEU A 108 -5.79 13.51 -0.92
C LEU A 108 -5.66 13.45 0.61
N PRO A 109 -5.35 12.27 1.19
CA PRO A 109 -5.07 12.14 2.61
C PRO A 109 -3.89 13.01 3.04
N THR A 110 -3.97 13.63 4.22
CA THR A 110 -2.94 14.54 4.73
C THR A 110 -1.58 13.84 4.85
N TRP A 111 -1.58 12.61 5.39
CA TRP A 111 -0.37 11.79 5.54
C TRP A 111 0.33 11.48 4.21
N PHE A 112 -0.40 11.49 3.09
CA PHE A 112 0.15 11.28 1.75
C PHE A 112 0.75 12.56 1.17
N LYS A 113 0.12 13.72 1.41
CA LYS A 113 0.61 15.04 0.96
C LYS A 113 1.93 15.42 1.62
N GLU A 114 2.05 15.18 2.91
CA GLU A 114 3.20 15.58 3.73
C GLU A 114 4.50 14.81 3.42
N LYS A 115 4.40 13.67 2.72
CA LYS A 115 5.52 12.73 2.54
C LYS A 115 6.18 12.76 1.16
N GLU A 116 5.91 13.78 0.34
CA GLU A 116 6.57 14.02 -0.96
C GLU A 116 6.73 12.78 -1.87
N LEU A 117 5.72 11.90 -1.90
CA LEU A 117 5.56 10.98 -3.03
C LEU A 117 5.29 11.73 -4.34
N VAL A 118 4.90 13.00 -4.23
CA VAL A 118 4.47 13.89 -5.31
C VAL A 118 5.65 14.62 -6.00
N CYS A 119 6.86 14.64 -5.43
CA CYS A 119 7.95 15.50 -5.94
C CYS A 119 9.03 14.81 -6.80
N SER A 120 8.79 13.63 -7.40
CA SER A 120 9.80 13.01 -8.30
C SER A 120 9.26 12.17 -9.47
N THR A 121 7.95 12.11 -9.63
CA THR A 121 7.33 11.79 -10.92
C THR A 121 6.60 13.06 -11.37
N ASN A 122 6.43 13.28 -12.66
CA ASN A 122 5.85 14.49 -13.27
C ASN A 122 4.38 14.80 -12.88
N LEU A 123 4.03 14.79 -11.59
CA LEU A 123 2.73 15.20 -11.05
C LEU A 123 2.51 16.70 -11.13
N SER A 124 3.58 17.50 -11.19
CA SER A 124 3.46 18.96 -11.36
C SER A 124 2.90 19.38 -12.72
N VAL A 125 2.75 18.46 -13.69
CA VAL A 125 2.28 18.79 -15.05
C VAL A 125 0.86 18.28 -15.35
N SER A 126 0.28 17.34 -14.58
CA SER A 126 -1.06 16.81 -14.90
C SER A 126 -2.21 17.28 -14.00
N VAL A 127 -1.96 17.91 -12.85
CA VAL A 127 -3.05 18.49 -12.05
C VAL A 127 -3.63 19.75 -12.71
N SER A 128 -2.89 20.41 -13.60
CA SER A 128 -3.33 21.63 -14.28
C SER A 128 -4.03 21.42 -15.63
N ASN A 129 -4.02 20.22 -16.23
CA ASN A 129 -4.47 20.02 -17.63
C ASN A 129 -5.53 18.92 -17.86
N LYS A 130 -6.24 18.46 -16.83
CA LYS A 130 -7.44 17.60 -17.00
C LYS A 130 -8.61 18.07 -16.14
N LEU A 131 -8.87 19.37 -16.17
CA LEU A 131 -10.17 19.96 -15.89
C LEU A 131 -10.87 20.18 -17.24
N LEU A 132 -11.39 19.09 -17.81
CA LEU A 132 -12.52 19.06 -18.76
C LEU A 132 -13.26 17.73 -18.57
#